data_AF-A0A355H251-F1
#
_entry.id   AF-A0A355H251-F1
#
_cell.length_a   1.000
_cell.length_b   1.000
_cell.length_c   1.000
_cell.angle_alpha   90.00
_cell.angle_beta   90.00
_cell.angle_gamma   90.00
#
_symmetry.space_group_name_H-M   'P 1'
#
loop_
_entity.id
_entity.type
_entity.pdbx_description
1 polymer ?
#
loop_
_entity_poly.entity_id
_entity_poly.type
_entity_poly.pdbx_seq_one_letter_code
_entity_poly.pdbx_strand_id
1 'polypeptide(L)'
;MPRAYFLPLLQGVLHINEPRNITTDRKIEYAWITLSRHLEATFYQYVQELGENAYSAFNAITDFASHPPENRCVYRDRHSYQQIVGAWLSRFHDECRRKDFSLSDYLVKLAVGDEKKN
;
A
#
# COMPACT_ATOMS: atom_id res chain seq x y z
N MET A 1 -14.79 3.15 1.78
CA MET A 1 -13.79 2.09 2.01
C MET A 1 -13.35 2.21 3.45
N PRO A 2 -13.59 1.22 4.32
CA PRO A 2 -13.20 1.32 5.73
C PRO A 2 -11.70 1.58 5.93
N ARG A 3 -11.37 2.46 6.87
CA ARG A 3 -10.00 2.85 7.26
C ARG A 3 -9.12 1.65 7.59
N ALA A 4 -9.68 0.62 8.21
CA ALA A 4 -8.97 -0.62 8.55
C ALA A 4 -8.38 -1.34 7.32
N TYR A 5 -8.93 -1.11 6.12
CA TYR A 5 -8.47 -1.75 4.89
C TYR A 5 -7.43 -0.94 4.12
N PHE A 6 -7.20 0.32 4.48
CA PHE A 6 -6.31 1.16 3.71
C PHE A 6 -4.85 0.75 3.80
N LEU A 7 -4.31 0.65 5.01
CA LEU A 7 -2.89 0.33 5.17
C LEU A 7 -2.55 -1.03 4.55
N PRO A 8 -3.36 -2.09 4.76
CA PRO A 8 -3.20 -3.35 4.04
C PRO A 8 -3.29 -3.21 2.51
N LEU A 9 -4.19 -2.37 1.99
CA LEU A 9 -4.31 -2.13 0.55
C LEU A 9 -3.03 -1.48 0.01
N LEU A 10 -2.59 -0.37 0.61
CA LEU A 10 -1.41 0.36 0.17
C LEU A 10 -0.16 -0.53 0.23
N GLN A 11 0.04 -1.23 1.35
CA GLN A 11 1.17 -2.14 1.53
C GLN A 11 1.15 -3.28 0.51
N GLY A 12 -0.01 -3.92 0.31
CA GLY A 12 -0.16 -5.02 -0.64
C GLY A 12 -0.03 -4.60 -2.10
N VAL A 13 -0.48 -3.39 -2.45
CA VAL A 13 -0.33 -2.84 -3.80
C VAL A 13 1.12 -2.49 -4.09
N LEU A 14 1.80 -1.82 -3.16
CA LEU A 14 3.16 -1.33 -3.34
C LEU A 14 4.22 -2.36 -2.95
N HIS A 15 3.81 -3.56 -2.50
CA HIS A 15 4.70 -4.61 -2.02
C HIS A 15 5.65 -4.08 -0.93
N ILE A 16 5.09 -3.32 0.02
CA ILE A 16 5.77 -2.77 1.21
C ILE A 16 5.45 -3.70 2.37
N ASN A 17 6.38 -4.59 2.69
CA ASN A 17 6.21 -5.60 3.73
C ASN A 17 7.10 -5.30 4.93
N GLU A 18 6.66 -5.75 6.10
CA GLU A 18 7.47 -5.68 7.30
C GLU A 18 8.80 -6.44 7.09
N PRO A 19 9.95 -5.83 7.41
CA PRO A 19 11.24 -6.50 7.28
C PRO A 19 11.31 -7.75 8.17
N ARG A 20 11.72 -8.89 7.60
CA ARG A 20 11.81 -10.19 8.31
C ARG A 20 12.65 -10.16 9.60
N ASN A 21 13.63 -9.26 9.67
CA ASN A 21 14.61 -9.16 10.76
C ASN A 21 14.37 -7.94 11.67
N ILE A 22 13.16 -7.39 11.69
CA ILE A 22 12.86 -6.13 12.39
C ILE A 22 13.28 -6.14 13.86
N THR A 23 13.12 -7.27 14.57
CA THR A 23 13.44 -7.39 16.00
C THR A 23 14.94 -7.44 16.30
N THR A 24 15.78 -7.64 15.28
CA THR A 24 17.25 -7.79 15.44
C THR A 24 18.02 -6.54 15.06
N ASP A 25 17.40 -5.59 14.34
CA ASP A 25 18.00 -4.34 13.92
C ASP A 25 17.12 -3.14 14.29
N ARG A 26 17.50 -2.45 15.37
CA ARG A 26 16.80 -1.25 15.88
C ARG A 26 16.68 -0.13 14.84
N LYS A 27 17.61 -0.01 13.89
CA LYS A 27 17.54 1.02 12.84
C LYS A 27 16.45 0.67 11.83
N ILE A 28 16.32 -0.62 11.49
CA ILE A 28 15.26 -1.12 10.61
C ILE A 28 13.90 -1.05 11.31
N GLU A 29 13.83 -1.40 12.60
CA GLU A 29 12.63 -1.23 13.42
C GLU A 29 12.15 0.23 13.43
N TYR A 30 13.05 1.17 13.73
CA TYR A 30 12.72 2.59 13.74
C TYR A 30 12.30 3.10 12.35
N ALA A 31 12.99 2.66 11.30
CA ALA A 31 12.66 3.01 9.91
C ALA A 31 11.27 2.49 9.53
N TRP A 32 10.92 1.27 9.91
CA TRP A 32 9.60 0.67 9.67
C TRP A 32 8.51 1.42 10.43
N ILE A 33 8.70 1.71 11.72
CA ILE A 33 7.73 2.49 12.51
C ILE A 33 7.50 3.86 11.87
N THR A 34 8.59 4.53 11.43
CA THR A 34 8.51 5.83 10.76
C THR A 34 7.75 5.74 9.43
N LEU A 35 8.02 4.70 8.63
CA LEU A 35 7.33 4.47 7.37
C LEU A 35 5.84 4.21 7.58
N SER A 36 5.49 3.29 8.49
CA SER A 36 4.09 2.95 8.78
C SER A 36 3.30 4.17 9.27
N ARG A 37 3.90 5.01 10.12
CA ARG A 37 3.27 6.28 10.55
C ARG A 37 3.09 7.26 9.40
N HIS A 38 4.07 7.37 8.51
CA HIS A 38 3.97 8.22 7.33
C HIS A 38 2.81 7.75 6.42
N LEU A 39 2.71 6.45 6.15
CA LEU A 39 1.63 5.87 5.35
C LEU A 39 0.24 6.13 5.95
N GLU A 40 0.10 5.97 7.27
CA GLU A 40 -1.15 6.28 7.98
C GLU A 40 -1.50 7.77 7.92
N ALA A 41 -0.50 8.65 8.07
CA ALA A 41 -0.69 10.09 8.01
C ALA A 41 -1.14 10.55 6.61
N THR A 42 -0.48 10.07 5.55
CA THR A 42 -0.84 10.36 4.16
C THR A 42 -2.27 9.94 3.88
N PHE A 43 -2.67 8.74 4.33
CA PHE A 43 -4.07 8.32 4.19
C PHE A 43 -5.04 9.22 4.92
N TYR A 44 -4.72 9.54 6.17
CA TYR A 44 -5.60 10.34 7.00
C TYR A 44 -5.83 11.72 6.36
N GLN A 45 -4.80 12.33 5.76
CA GLN A 45 -4.94 13.56 5.00
C GLN A 45 -5.96 13.41 3.85
N TYR A 46 -5.80 12.39 3.01
CA TYR A 46 -6.73 12.16 1.91
C TYR A 46 -8.15 11.83 2.37
N VAL A 47 -8.32 11.10 3.47
CA VAL A 47 -9.66 10.84 4.04
C VAL A 47 -10.30 12.11 4.59
N GLN A 48 -9.54 12.98 5.24
CA GLN A 48 -10.06 14.25 5.75
C GLN A 48 -10.48 15.17 4.61
N GLU A 49 -9.71 15.22 3.53
CA GLU A 49 -9.98 16.11 2.39
C GLU A 49 -11.09 15.59 1.47
N LEU A 50 -11.14 14.28 1.23
CA LEU A 50 -11.96 13.68 0.17
C LEU A 50 -12.99 12.68 0.69
N GLY A 51 -12.98 12.37 1.99
CA GLY A 51 -13.87 11.41 2.63
C GLY A 51 -13.36 9.97 2.58
N GLU A 52 -14.10 9.05 3.19
CA GLU A 52 -13.70 7.65 3.35
C GLU A 52 -14.10 6.79 2.13
N ASN A 53 -13.56 7.12 0.95
CA ASN A 53 -13.91 6.47 -0.31
C ASN A 53 -12.68 5.90 -1.05
N ALA A 54 -12.94 5.19 -2.15
CA ALA A 54 -11.88 4.57 -2.95
C ALA A 54 -10.96 5.60 -3.60
N TYR A 55 -11.46 6.81 -3.90
CA TYR A 55 -10.68 7.88 -4.51
C TYR A 55 -9.58 8.38 -3.57
N SER A 56 -9.88 8.53 -2.27
CA SER A 56 -8.89 8.85 -1.24
C SER A 56 -7.79 7.79 -1.16
N ALA A 57 -8.16 6.51 -1.25
CA ALA A 57 -7.20 5.42 -1.24
C ALA A 57 -6.30 5.44 -2.49
N PHE A 58 -6.89 5.67 -3.66
CA PHE A 58 -6.16 5.78 -4.92
C PHE A 58 -5.16 6.93 -4.89
N ASN A 59 -5.58 8.12 -4.44
CA ASN A 59 -4.70 9.28 -4.39
C ASN A 59 -3.52 9.07 -3.44
N ALA A 60 -3.74 8.44 -2.29
CA ALA A 60 -2.65 8.14 -1.37
C ALA A 60 -1.63 7.13 -1.97
N ILE A 61 -2.11 6.12 -2.70
CA ILE A 61 -1.25 5.12 -3.36
C ILE A 61 -0.46 5.76 -4.51
N THR A 62 -1.11 6.58 -5.34
CA THR A 62 -0.46 7.25 -6.48
C THR A 62 0.51 8.34 -6.03
N ASP A 63 0.20 9.05 -4.95
CA ASP A 63 1.09 10.04 -4.35
C ASP A 63 2.35 9.36 -3.80
N PHE A 64 2.20 8.29 -3.01
CA PHE A 64 3.35 7.52 -2.53
C PHE A 64 4.22 7.01 -3.68
N ALA A 65 3.60 6.46 -4.74
CA ALA A 65 4.36 5.97 -5.88
C ALA A 65 5.08 7.08 -6.65
N SER A 66 4.54 8.30 -6.63
CA SER A 66 5.13 9.47 -7.28
C SER A 66 6.23 10.12 -6.43
N HIS A 67 6.11 10.00 -5.11
CA HIS A 67 6.98 10.64 -4.13
C HIS A 67 7.38 9.65 -3.01
N PRO A 68 8.03 8.52 -3.34
CA PRO A 68 8.40 7.55 -2.31
C PRO A 68 9.37 8.20 -1.32
N PRO A 69 9.15 8.07 0.00
CA PRO A 69 9.98 8.71 1.00
C PRO A 69 11.37 8.05 1.04
N GLU A 70 12.39 8.85 1.39
CA GLU A 70 13.71 8.32 1.70
C GLU A 70 13.67 7.53 3.01
N ASN A 71 13.46 6.22 2.89
CA ASN A 71 13.36 5.32 4.03
C ASN A 71 14.01 3.97 3.71
N ARG A 72 14.73 3.39 4.68
CA ARG A 72 15.47 2.12 4.50
C ARG A 72 14.59 0.91 4.23
N CYS A 73 13.29 1.00 4.48
CA CYS A 73 12.29 -0.02 4.19
C CYS A 73 11.61 0.18 2.82
N VAL A 74 12.01 1.21 2.06
CA VAL A 74 11.57 1.49 0.70
C VAL A 74 12.69 1.10 -0.25
N TYR A 75 12.52 -0.04 -0.93
CA TYR A 75 13.59 -0.67 -1.73
C TYR A 75 13.49 -0.41 -3.23
N ARG A 76 12.34 0.09 -3.69
CA ARG A 76 12.08 0.34 -5.12
C ARG A 76 12.24 1.82 -5.42
N ASP A 77 12.71 2.12 -6.61
CA ASP A 77 12.72 3.48 -7.11
C ASP A 77 11.29 3.93 -7.52
N ARG A 78 11.13 5.24 -7.72
CA ARG A 78 9.88 5.86 -8.14
C ARG A 78 9.29 5.23 -9.40
N HIS A 79 10.10 4.99 -10.43
CA HIS A 79 9.61 4.45 -11.70
C HIS A 79 9.04 3.05 -11.51
N SER A 80 9.73 2.22 -10.72
CA SER A 80 9.25 0.89 -10.33
C SER A 80 7.89 0.96 -9.60
N TYR A 81 7.72 1.89 -8.65
CA TYR A 81 6.43 2.06 -7.97
C TYR A 81 5.31 2.54 -8.91
N GLN A 82 5.60 3.50 -9.79
CA GLN A 82 4.62 4.00 -10.76
C GLN A 82 4.14 2.90 -11.71
N GLN A 83 5.04 2.02 -12.16
CA GLN A 83 4.66 0.85 -12.97
C GLN A 83 3.77 -0.13 -12.20
N ILE A 84 4.10 -0.41 -10.94
CA ILE A 84 3.31 -1.30 -10.06
C ILE A 84 1.90 -0.74 -9.89
N VAL A 85 1.77 0.54 -9.55
CA VAL A 85 0.46 1.19 -9.36
C VAL A 85 -0.33 1.20 -10.66
N GLY A 86 0.29 1.53 -11.80
CA GLY A 86 -0.38 1.50 -13.10
C GLY A 86 -0.92 0.11 -13.44
N ALA A 87 -0.11 -0.93 -13.26
CA ALA A 87 -0.51 -2.31 -13.53
C ALA A 87 -1.57 -2.82 -12.53
N TRP A 88 -1.47 -2.40 -11.26
CA TRP A 88 -2.48 -2.70 -10.25
C TRP A 88 -3.82 -2.06 -10.60
N LEU A 89 -3.83 -0.79 -10.98
CA LEU A 89 -5.06 -0.04 -11.28
C LEU A 89 -5.88 -0.72 -12.39
N SER A 90 -5.22 -1.15 -13.47
CA SER A 90 -5.87 -1.90 -14.54
C SER A 90 -6.51 -3.20 -14.03
N ARG A 91 -5.79 -3.99 -13.23
CA ARG A 91 -6.31 -5.26 -12.68
C ARG A 91 -7.42 -5.04 -11.67
N PHE A 92 -7.30 -4.03 -10.81
CA PHE A 92 -8.29 -3.71 -9.79
C PHE A 92 -9.60 -3.24 -10.43
N HIS A 93 -9.53 -2.48 -11.53
CA HIS A 93 -10.69 -2.12 -12.32
C HIS A 93 -11.46 -3.37 -12.80
N ASP A 94 -10.75 -4.39 -13.29
CA ASP A 94 -11.35 -5.64 -13.75
C ASP A 94 -11.96 -6.44 -12.58
N GLU A 95 -11.27 -6.53 -11.45
CA GLU A 95 -11.78 -7.22 -10.25
C GLU A 95 -13.07 -6.57 -9.72
N CYS A 96 -13.13 -5.24 -9.67
CA CYS A 96 -14.32 -4.49 -9.22
C CYS A 96 -15.57 -4.72 -10.09
N ARG A 97 -15.40 -5.17 -11.35
CA ARG A 97 -16.51 -5.44 -12.27
C ARG A 97 -17.12 -6.83 -12.06
N ARG A 98 -16.50 -7.66 -11.24
CA ARG A 98 -17.02 -8.98 -10.92
C ARG A 98 -18.22 -8.86 -9.99
N LYS A 99 -19.27 -9.66 -10.26
CA LYS A 99 -20.52 -9.65 -9.47
C LYS A 99 -20.31 -10.07 -8.01
N ASP A 100 -19.26 -10.82 -7.73
CA ASP A 100 -18.88 -11.37 -6.44
C ASP A 100 -17.69 -10.63 -5.80
N PHE A 101 -17.39 -9.40 -6.23
CA PHE A 101 -16.24 -8.68 -5.69
C PHE A 101 -16.39 -8.41 -4.19
N SER A 102 -15.36 -8.82 -3.44
CA SER A 102 -15.22 -8.62 -2.01
C SER A 102 -13.87 -7.98 -1.74
N LEU A 103 -13.88 -6.79 -1.15
CA LEU A 103 -12.66 -6.07 -0.83
C LEU A 103 -11.80 -6.82 0.19
N SER A 104 -12.42 -7.46 1.19
CA SER A 104 -11.68 -8.26 2.18
C SER A 104 -10.96 -9.42 1.52
N ASP A 105 -11.63 -10.14 0.62
CA ASP A 105 -11.02 -11.29 -0.07
C ASP A 105 -9.93 -10.84 -1.03
N TYR A 106 -10.13 -9.68 -1.66
CA TYR A 106 -9.12 -9.05 -2.51
C TYR A 106 -7.85 -8.69 -1.71
N LEU A 107 -7.99 -8.13 -0.51
CA LEU A 107 -6.86 -7.83 0.37
C LEU A 107 -6.12 -9.09 0.82
N VAL A 108 -6.85 -10.16 1.16
CA VAL A 108 -6.24 -11.46 1.50
C VAL A 108 -5.44 -11.99 0.30
N LYS A 109 -5.97 -11.89 -0.92
CA LYS A 109 -5.25 -12.28 -2.14
C LYS A 109 -4.00 -11.44 -2.38
N LEU A 110 -4.05 -10.13 -2.12
CA LEU A 110 -2.86 -9.27 -2.23
C LEU A 110 -1.77 -9.68 -1.24
N ALA A 111 -2.13 -9.95 0.03
CA ALA A 111 -1.19 -10.40 1.04
C ALA A 111 -0.54 -11.75 0.68
N VAL A 112 -1.33 -12.73 0.22
CA VAL A 112 -0.83 -14.08 -0.14
C VAL A 112 -0.08 -14.08 -1.48
N GLY A 113 -0.46 -13.21 -2.42
CA GLY A 113 0.18 -13.10 -3.73
C GLY A 113 1.63 -12.63 -3.65
N ASP A 114 2.00 -11.93 -2.58
CA ASP A 114 3.36 -11.44 -2.33
C ASP A 114 4.30 -12.53 -1.77
N GLU A 115 3.75 -13.51 -1.04
CA GLU A 115 4.53 -14.64 -0.52
C GLU A 115 5.01 -15.60 -1.61
N LYS A 116 4.26 -15.73 -2.71
CA LYS A 116 4.60 -16.65 -3.82
C LYS A 116 5.64 -16.10 -4.79
N LYS A 117 6.06 -14.84 -4.64
CA LYS A 117 7.02 -14.17 -5.53
C LYS A 117 8.37 -13.85 -4.87
N ASN A 118 8.56 -14.23 -3.61
CA ASN A 118 9.82 -14.05 -2.85
C ASN A 118 10.54 -15.37 -2.63
#